data_AF-E6XBY2-F1
#
_entry.id   AF-E6XBY2-F1
#
_cell.length_a   1.000
_cell.length_b   1.000
_cell.length_c   1.000
_cell.angle_alpha   90.00
_cell.angle_beta   90.00
_cell.angle_gamma   90.00
#
_symmetry.space_group_name_H-M   'P 1'
#
loop_
_entity.id
_entity.type
_entity.pdbx_description
1 polymer ?
#
loop_
_entity_poly.entity_id
_entity_poly.type
_entity_poly.pdbx_seq_one_letter_code
_entity_poly.pdbx_strand_id
1 'polypeptide(L)'
;MTKKSWWKEAPLPFKILTYPTDEKVTKWFATQSDRKDEALNDKQFKTALATKGVSIGALCFFVLGVFVTIIFTLLELTNEVLNFDESYFWSCATFFIFSALFWLYSFAIPNKILTLNRFTGIMTYPSYGFSPHFTTTFTRATVYRVIMSGADATLAGAKLTARNPYDSGVGRGNYDLADSDPEEWWSFYVWYMDKNRPLPPAKAFDEYREQDFERRKAEGFPKPLYPSNISTPEATKEQRAERKKIGGW
;
A
#
# COMPACT_ATOMS: atom_id res chain seq x y z
N MET A 1 11.40 1.13 -35.46
CA MET A 1 10.99 0.51 -34.18
C MET A 1 12.03 0.86 -33.12
N THR A 2 11.75 1.81 -32.25
CA THR A 2 12.69 2.22 -31.19
C THR A 2 12.68 1.18 -30.07
N LYS A 3 13.87 0.63 -29.75
CA LYS A 3 14.09 -0.29 -28.64
C LYS A 3 13.62 0.37 -27.34
N LYS A 4 12.49 -0.08 -26.79
CA LYS A 4 12.01 0.30 -25.46
C LYS A 4 13.01 -0.30 -24.45
N SER A 5 13.80 0.57 -23.81
CA SER A 5 14.71 0.16 -22.73
C SER A 5 13.88 -0.51 -21.62
N TRP A 6 14.25 -1.74 -21.25
CA TRP A 6 13.65 -2.47 -20.12
C TRP A 6 13.66 -1.67 -18.80
N TRP A 7 14.57 -0.70 -18.69
CA TRP A 7 14.76 0.13 -17.49
C TRP A 7 13.86 1.36 -17.40
N LYS A 8 13.04 1.64 -18.43
CA LYS A 8 12.15 2.81 -18.49
C LYS A 8 10.71 2.38 -18.69
N GLU A 9 10.17 1.65 -17.72
CA GLU A 9 8.72 1.51 -17.63
C GLU A 9 8.10 2.88 -17.39
N ALA A 10 7.07 3.21 -18.18
CA ALA A 10 6.32 4.43 -17.97
C ALA A 10 5.44 4.27 -16.72
N PRO A 11 5.18 5.36 -15.98
CA PRO A 11 4.19 5.31 -14.90
C PRO A 11 2.83 4.91 -15.46
N LEU A 12 2.04 4.24 -14.62
CA LEU A 12 0.67 3.88 -14.95
C LEU A 12 -0.14 5.14 -15.26
N PRO A 13 -0.95 5.14 -16.32
CA PRO A 13 -1.73 6.30 -16.69
C PRO A 13 -2.85 6.54 -15.68
N PHE A 14 -3.25 7.79 -15.48
CA PHE A 14 -4.45 8.15 -14.71
C PHE A 14 -5.73 7.79 -15.49
N LYS A 15 -5.96 6.49 -15.67
CA LYS A 15 -7.05 5.91 -16.43
C LYS A 15 -7.51 4.64 -15.72
N ILE A 16 -8.81 4.38 -15.72
CA ILE A 16 -9.34 3.09 -15.29
C ILE A 16 -8.94 2.04 -16.35
N LEU A 17 -8.04 1.14 -15.96
CA LEU A 17 -7.47 0.10 -16.83
C LEU A 17 -8.33 -1.16 -16.82
N THR A 18 -8.79 -1.54 -15.64
CA THR A 18 -9.61 -2.74 -15.39
C THR A 18 -10.78 -2.38 -14.48
N TYR A 19 -11.87 -3.14 -14.55
CA TYR A 19 -13.01 -2.91 -13.68
C TYR A 19 -12.75 -3.55 -12.31
N PRO A 20 -12.63 -2.77 -11.22
CA PRO A 20 -12.45 -3.34 -9.90
C PRO A 20 -13.72 -4.09 -9.50
N THR A 21 -13.59 -5.36 -9.14
CA THR A 21 -14.74 -6.20 -8.77
C THR A 21 -15.14 -6.00 -7.31
N ASP A 22 -16.44 -5.92 -7.03
CA ASP A 22 -16.96 -5.71 -5.67
C ASP A 22 -16.43 -6.75 -4.68
N GLU A 23 -16.35 -8.02 -5.09
CA GLU A 23 -15.83 -9.10 -4.25
C GLU A 23 -14.37 -8.88 -3.86
N LYS A 24 -13.51 -8.55 -4.82
CA LYS A 24 -12.09 -8.29 -4.55
C LYS A 24 -11.88 -7.06 -3.69
N VAL A 25 -12.59 -5.97 -4.01
CA VAL A 25 -12.55 -4.73 -3.24
C VAL A 25 -13.04 -4.98 -1.81
N THR A 26 -14.12 -5.73 -1.64
CA THR A 26 -14.64 -6.14 -0.33
C THR A 26 -13.63 -7.02 0.41
N LYS A 27 -12.95 -7.94 -0.27
CA LYS A 27 -11.89 -8.79 0.32
C LYS A 27 -10.70 -7.95 0.77
N TRP A 28 -10.29 -6.95 0.00
CA TRP A 28 -9.24 -6.01 0.40
C TRP A 28 -9.62 -5.31 1.70
N PHE A 29 -10.88 -4.90 1.84
CA PHE A 29 -11.39 -4.26 3.06
C PHE A 29 -11.59 -5.22 4.23
N ALA A 30 -12.03 -6.45 3.98
CA ALA A 30 -12.19 -7.48 5.01
C ALA A 30 -10.85 -7.88 5.64
N THR A 31 -9.79 -7.96 4.83
CA THR A 31 -8.43 -8.29 5.29
C THR A 31 -7.83 -7.17 6.16
N GLN A 32 -8.34 -5.94 6.04
CA GLN A 32 -7.90 -4.79 6.83
C GLN A 32 -8.87 -4.42 7.98
N SER A 33 -9.94 -5.21 8.17
CA SER A 33 -11.11 -4.90 9.00
C SER A 33 -10.89 -4.96 10.53
N ASP A 34 -9.72 -5.31 11.04
CA ASP A 34 -9.46 -5.30 12.48
C ASP A 34 -9.42 -3.88 13.07
N ARG A 35 -9.50 -2.83 12.23
CA ARG A 35 -9.57 -1.43 12.65
C ARG A 35 -10.74 -0.73 11.95
N LYS A 36 -11.93 -0.89 12.53
CA LYS A 36 -13.21 -0.32 12.05
C LYS A 36 -13.26 1.23 11.99
N ASP A 37 -12.20 1.91 12.43
CA ASP A 37 -12.18 3.37 12.60
C ASP A 37 -11.32 4.10 11.54
N GLU A 38 -10.72 3.38 10.59
CA GLU A 38 -9.94 3.98 9.50
C GLU A 38 -10.90 4.51 8.40
N ALA A 39 -11.34 5.75 8.59
CA ALA A 39 -12.22 6.57 7.74
C ALA A 39 -12.26 6.18 6.25
N LEU A 40 -13.15 5.24 5.92
CA LEU A 40 -13.59 4.97 4.57
C LEU A 40 -14.91 5.70 4.38
N ASN A 41 -14.85 6.88 3.77
CA ASN A 41 -16.05 7.64 3.44
C ASN A 41 -15.95 8.21 2.02
N ASP A 42 -16.98 8.95 1.61
CA ASP A 42 -17.05 9.63 0.32
C ASP A 42 -15.99 10.73 0.13
N LYS A 43 -15.34 11.18 1.21
CA LYS A 43 -14.39 12.32 1.20
C LYS A 43 -12.94 11.90 1.24
N GLN A 44 -12.65 10.91 2.07
CA GLN A 44 -11.33 10.45 2.39
C GLN A 44 -11.33 8.93 2.50
N PHE A 45 -10.30 8.33 1.93
CA PHE A 45 -10.01 6.93 1.99
C PHE A 45 -8.68 6.76 2.71
N LYS A 46 -8.69 6.01 3.82
CA LYS A 46 -7.49 5.66 4.57
C LYS A 46 -7.35 4.15 4.59
N THR A 47 -6.16 3.67 4.31
CA THR A 47 -5.82 2.24 4.36
C THR A 47 -4.45 2.06 4.98
N ALA A 48 -4.35 1.20 5.98
CA ALA A 48 -3.08 0.76 6.54
C ALA A 48 -2.42 -0.24 5.58
N LEU A 49 -1.31 0.18 4.96
CA LEU A 49 -0.48 -0.68 4.11
C LEU A 49 0.45 -1.56 4.95
N ALA A 50 0.96 -1.04 6.06
CA ALA A 50 1.67 -1.81 7.06
C ALA A 50 1.42 -1.24 8.45
N THR A 51 1.07 -2.11 9.39
CA THR A 51 0.84 -1.76 10.78
C THR A 51 2.08 -2.03 11.62
N LYS A 52 2.24 -1.24 12.69
CA LYS A 52 3.12 -1.59 13.81
C LYS A 52 2.77 -3.01 14.27
N GLY A 53 3.78 -3.86 14.36
CA GLY A 53 3.61 -5.25 14.72
C GLY A 53 4.94 -6.00 14.76
N VAL A 54 4.89 -7.20 15.31
CA VAL A 54 6.05 -8.09 15.37
C VAL A 54 6.41 -8.49 13.95
N SER A 55 7.55 -8.01 13.45
CA SER A 55 8.11 -8.55 12.21
C SER A 55 8.49 -10.01 12.47
N ILE A 56 7.84 -10.95 11.78
CA ILE A 56 8.13 -12.39 11.88
C ILE A 56 9.62 -12.62 11.60
N GLY A 57 10.17 -11.94 10.58
CA GLY A 57 11.59 -12.01 10.26
C GLY A 57 12.46 -11.51 11.42
N ALA A 58 12.13 -10.37 12.03
CA ALA A 58 12.90 -9.84 13.16
C ALA A 58 12.80 -10.73 14.40
N LEU A 59 11.63 -11.35 14.65
CA LEU A 59 11.44 -12.32 15.72
C LEU A 59 12.26 -13.59 15.47
N CYS A 60 12.24 -14.14 14.25
CA CYS A 60 13.06 -15.29 13.88
C CYS A 60 14.56 -15.00 14.04
N PHE A 61 15.01 -13.81 13.64
CA PHE A 61 16.39 -13.37 13.84
C PHE A 61 16.76 -13.27 15.32
N PHE A 62 15.85 -12.75 16.16
CA PHE A 62 16.06 -12.71 17.60
C PHE A 62 16.14 -14.11 18.21
N VAL A 63 15.19 -15.00 17.88
CA VAL A 63 15.18 -16.39 18.37
C VAL A 63 16.43 -17.13 17.92
N LEU A 64 16.88 -16.95 16.67
CA LEU A 64 18.14 -17.48 16.18
C LEU A 64 19.32 -16.94 16.99
N GLY A 65 19.32 -15.63 17.27
CA GLY A 65 20.28 -14.96 18.16
C GLY A 65 20.40 -15.67 19.51
N VAL A 66 19.27 -15.84 20.20
CA VAL A 66 19.21 -16.52 21.50
C VAL A 66 19.69 -17.96 21.39
N PHE A 67 19.24 -18.70 20.38
CA PHE A 67 19.60 -20.10 20.19
C PHE A 67 21.10 -20.29 19.96
N VAL A 68 21.70 -19.45 19.11
CA VAL A 68 23.14 -19.44 18.84
C VAL A 68 23.92 -19.12 20.11
N THR A 69 23.49 -18.12 20.90
CA THR A 69 24.10 -17.81 22.20
C THR A 69 24.02 -18.99 23.16
N ILE A 70 22.91 -19.72 23.24
CA ILE A 70 22.74 -20.90 24.11
C ILE A 70 23.65 -22.06 23.68
N ILE A 71 23.73 -22.35 22.38
CA ILE A 71 24.63 -23.41 21.88
C ILE A 71 26.08 -23.08 22.24
N PHE A 72 26.48 -21.84 22.00
CA PHE A 72 27.84 -21.40 22.27
C PHE A 72 28.18 -21.43 23.77
N THR A 73 27.26 -21.06 24.66
CA THR A 73 27.49 -21.18 26.11
C THR A 73 27.56 -22.63 26.57
N LEU A 74 26.75 -23.53 25.99
CA LEU A 74 26.80 -24.96 26.29
C LEU A 74 28.10 -25.62 25.82
N LEU A 75 28.58 -25.28 24.62
CA LEU A 75 29.86 -25.79 24.09
C LEU A 75 31.03 -25.39 25.01
N GLU A 76 31.03 -24.14 25.48
CA GLU A 76 32.05 -23.66 26.41
C GLU A 76 31.98 -24.38 27.76
N LEU A 77 30.78 -24.64 28.27
CA LEU A 77 30.58 -25.39 29.52
C LEU A 77 31.09 -26.85 29.43
N THR A 78 31.05 -27.44 28.24
CA THR A 78 31.54 -28.82 28.00
C THR A 78 33.04 -28.91 27.73
N ASN A 79 33.70 -27.79 27.43
CA ASN A 79 35.17 -27.77 27.37
C ASN A 79 35.70 -27.83 28.81
N GLU A 80 36.35 -28.94 29.18
CA GLU A 80 36.90 -29.17 30.53
C GLU A 80 37.97 -28.15 30.96
N VAL A 81 38.39 -27.25 30.06
CA VAL A 81 39.28 -26.14 30.36
C VAL A 81 38.45 -24.92 30.74
N LEU A 82 38.24 -24.73 32.04
CA LEU A 82 37.60 -23.57 32.67
C LEU A 82 38.41 -22.26 32.50
N ASN A 83 38.86 -21.95 31.29
CA ASN A 83 39.42 -20.64 30.97
C ASN A 83 38.34 -19.86 30.26
N PHE A 84 37.54 -19.11 31.03
CA PHE A 84 36.58 -18.16 30.48
C PHE A 84 37.28 -17.25 29.47
N ASP A 85 37.04 -17.48 28.18
CA ASP A 85 37.57 -16.61 27.14
C ASP A 85 36.70 -15.35 27.09
N GLU A 86 37.24 -14.25 27.63
CA GLU A 86 36.59 -12.94 27.62
C GLU A 86 36.19 -12.51 26.21
N SER A 87 37.01 -12.82 25.19
CA SER A 87 36.73 -12.50 23.79
C SER A 87 35.48 -13.22 23.28
N TYR A 88 35.30 -14.46 23.71
CA TYR A 88 34.16 -15.29 23.35
C TYR A 88 32.85 -14.79 23.96
N PHE A 89 32.87 -14.39 25.24
CA PHE A 89 31.73 -13.79 25.92
C PHE A 89 31.27 -12.51 25.21
N TRP A 90 32.21 -11.61 24.90
CA TRP A 90 31.88 -10.35 24.20
C TRP A 90 31.31 -10.59 22.81
N SER A 91 31.79 -11.61 22.10
CA SER A 91 31.26 -11.99 20.77
C SER A 91 29.80 -12.45 20.85
N CYS A 92 29.48 -13.32 21.82
CA CYS A 92 28.12 -13.81 22.05
C CYS A 92 27.18 -12.69 22.52
N ALA A 93 27.62 -11.85 23.46
CA ALA A 93 26.86 -10.71 23.95
C ALA A 93 26.57 -9.71 22.84
N THR A 94 27.53 -9.43 21.97
CA THR A 94 27.37 -8.52 20.84
C THR A 94 26.31 -9.03 19.85
N PHE A 95 26.34 -10.33 19.51
CA PHE A 95 25.35 -10.92 18.62
C PHE A 95 23.92 -10.87 19.21
N PHE A 96 23.80 -11.19 20.50
CA PHE A 96 22.53 -11.09 21.22
C PHE A 96 22.01 -9.64 21.21
N ILE A 97 22.85 -8.67 21.55
CA ILE A 97 22.49 -7.24 21.56
C ILE A 97 22.03 -6.78 20.17
N PHE A 98 22.77 -7.11 19.10
CA PHE A 98 22.36 -6.74 17.74
C PHE A 98 21.00 -7.36 17.34
N SER A 99 20.78 -8.64 17.68
CA SER A 99 19.51 -9.31 17.40
C SER A 99 18.34 -8.68 18.19
N ALA A 100 18.56 -8.32 19.45
CA ALA A 100 17.58 -7.64 20.30
C ALA A 100 17.29 -6.23 19.78
N LEU A 101 18.32 -5.46 19.40
CA LEU A 101 18.14 -4.13 18.81
C LEU A 101 17.36 -4.17 17.49
N PHE A 102 17.61 -5.17 16.63
CA PHE A 102 16.85 -5.34 15.39
C PHE A 102 15.38 -5.71 15.65
N TRP A 103 15.13 -6.53 16.66
CA TRP A 103 13.77 -6.84 17.10
C TRP A 103 13.05 -5.62 17.67
N LEU A 104 13.70 -4.85 18.55
CA LEU A 104 13.18 -3.59 19.09
C LEU A 104 12.93 -2.54 17.99
N TYR A 105 13.84 -2.45 17.02
CA TYR A 105 13.72 -1.58 15.85
C TYR A 105 12.40 -1.82 15.10
N SER A 106 11.96 -3.09 14.98
CA SER A 106 10.72 -3.42 14.28
C SER A 106 9.46 -2.80 14.91
N PHE A 107 9.45 -2.60 16.23
CA PHE A 107 8.34 -1.93 16.94
C PHE A 107 8.35 -0.40 16.80
N ALA A 108 9.53 0.18 16.58
CA ALA A 108 9.69 1.63 16.46
C ALA A 108 9.21 2.16 15.11
N ILE A 109 9.14 1.33 14.07
CA ILE A 109 8.72 1.73 12.72
C ILE A 109 7.30 2.33 12.77
N PRO A 110 7.06 3.53 12.21
CA PRO A 110 5.74 4.16 12.22
C PRO A 110 4.75 3.40 11.32
N ASN A 111 3.45 3.51 11.64
CA ASN A 111 2.39 2.98 10.78
C ASN A 111 2.49 3.56 9.37
N LYS A 112 2.25 2.71 8.38
CA LYS A 112 2.33 3.04 6.95
C LYS A 112 0.90 3.11 6.44
N ILE A 113 0.40 4.33 6.29
CA ILE A 113 -0.99 4.62 5.95
C ILE A 113 -1.02 5.35 4.61
N LEU A 114 -1.80 4.84 3.67
CA LEU A 114 -2.17 5.55 2.45
C LEU A 114 -3.45 6.34 2.72
N THR A 115 -3.44 7.60 2.35
CA THR A 115 -4.57 8.52 2.49
C THR A 115 -4.87 9.17 1.14
N LEU A 116 -6.09 9.00 0.67
CA LEU A 116 -6.61 9.59 -0.56
C LEU A 116 -7.74 10.54 -0.20
N ASN A 117 -7.61 11.81 -0.58
CA ASN A 117 -8.67 12.81 -0.39
C ASN A 117 -9.31 13.12 -1.74
N ARG A 118 -10.55 12.66 -1.92
CA ARG A 118 -11.30 12.73 -3.18
C ARG A 118 -11.63 14.17 -3.59
N PHE A 119 -11.94 15.04 -2.63
CA PHE A 119 -12.36 16.41 -2.93
C PHE A 119 -11.20 17.36 -3.18
N THR A 120 -10.10 17.22 -2.43
CA THR A 120 -8.90 18.04 -2.63
C THR A 120 -7.99 17.50 -3.72
N GLY A 121 -8.15 16.22 -4.10
CA GLY A 121 -7.28 15.56 -5.07
C GLY A 121 -5.87 15.30 -4.53
N ILE A 122 -5.70 15.28 -3.20
CA ILE A 122 -4.41 15.04 -2.54
C ILE A 122 -4.27 13.56 -2.21
N MET A 123 -3.09 13.01 -2.50
CA MET A 123 -2.69 11.66 -2.16
C MET A 123 -1.44 11.72 -1.26
N THR A 124 -1.55 11.11 -0.09
CA THR A 124 -0.47 10.95 0.87
C THR A 124 -0.17 9.46 1.01
N TYR A 125 1.06 9.07 0.76
CA TYR A 125 1.49 7.68 0.87
C TYR A 125 2.79 7.59 1.68
N PRO A 126 3.05 6.44 2.33
CA PRO A 126 4.15 6.35 3.26
C PRO A 126 5.50 6.25 2.56
N SER A 127 6.57 6.40 3.34
CA SER A 127 7.96 6.18 2.93
C SER A 127 8.53 4.96 3.69
N TYR A 128 9.62 4.37 3.20
CA TYR A 128 10.28 3.27 3.93
C TYR A 128 10.93 3.76 5.23
N GLY A 129 11.07 2.85 6.19
CA GLY A 129 11.77 3.12 7.45
C GLY A 129 11.10 4.20 8.30
N PHE A 130 11.85 5.24 8.67
CA PHE A 130 11.39 6.34 9.53
C PHE A 130 11.12 7.63 8.78
N SER A 131 11.28 7.63 7.45
CA SER A 131 11.01 8.82 6.66
C SER A 131 9.53 9.22 6.75
N PRO A 132 9.23 10.53 6.79
CA PRO A 132 7.87 11.02 6.85
C PRO A 132 7.07 10.57 5.61
N HIS A 133 5.74 10.53 5.75
CA HIS A 133 4.86 10.25 4.62
C HIS A 133 5.00 11.35 3.56
N PHE A 134 4.94 10.96 2.29
CA PHE A 134 5.03 11.87 1.18
C PHE A 134 3.63 12.28 0.72
N THR A 135 3.40 13.57 0.56
CA THR A 135 2.10 14.14 0.16
C THR A 135 2.25 14.87 -1.16
N THR A 136 1.39 14.57 -2.11
CA THR A 136 1.37 15.22 -3.43
C THR A 136 -0.05 15.29 -3.98
N THR A 137 -0.24 16.06 -5.06
CA THR A 137 -1.50 16.00 -5.82
C THR A 137 -1.56 14.69 -6.59
N PHE A 138 -2.75 14.08 -6.66
CA PHE A 138 -2.92 12.76 -7.29
C PHE A 138 -2.37 12.73 -8.72
N THR A 139 -2.63 13.77 -9.51
CA THR A 139 -2.13 13.93 -10.90
C THR A 139 -0.62 14.01 -11.05
N ARG A 140 0.12 14.27 -9.97
CA ARG A 140 1.59 14.32 -9.95
C ARG A 140 2.21 13.07 -9.34
N ALA A 141 1.41 12.16 -8.78
CA ALA A 141 1.90 10.91 -8.26
C ALA A 141 2.45 10.05 -9.40
N THR A 142 3.65 9.51 -9.24
CA THR A 142 4.19 8.53 -10.20
C THR A 142 4.05 7.14 -9.62
N VAL A 143 3.19 6.32 -10.21
CA VAL A 143 2.90 4.96 -9.76
C VAL A 143 3.27 3.98 -10.85
N TYR A 144 3.90 2.88 -10.47
CA TYR A 144 4.45 1.88 -11.39
C TYR A 144 3.93 0.50 -11.05
N ARG A 145 3.76 -0.32 -12.08
CA ARG A 145 3.63 -1.77 -11.94
C ARG A 145 5.04 -2.34 -11.83
N VAL A 146 5.37 -2.98 -10.72
CA VAL A 146 6.71 -3.56 -10.52
C VAL A 146 6.58 -5.08 -10.51
N ILE A 147 7.28 -5.75 -11.43
CA ILE A 147 7.32 -7.22 -11.48
C ILE A 147 8.11 -7.74 -10.29
N MET A 148 7.57 -8.75 -9.63
CA MET A 148 8.23 -9.44 -8.53
C MET A 148 8.89 -10.72 -9.03
N SER A 149 10.13 -10.94 -8.57
CA SER A 149 10.86 -12.18 -8.77
C SER A 149 10.62 -13.13 -7.60
N GLY A 150 10.33 -14.38 -7.90
CA GLY A 150 10.28 -15.48 -6.93
C GLY A 150 11.68 -15.99 -6.57
N ALA A 151 11.72 -16.97 -5.67
CA ALA A 151 12.96 -17.59 -5.17
C ALA A 151 13.83 -18.17 -6.29
N ASP A 152 13.21 -18.71 -7.35
CA ASP A 152 13.90 -19.33 -8.50
C ASP A 152 14.01 -18.39 -9.72
N ALA A 153 14.03 -17.08 -9.49
CA ALA A 153 13.94 -16.07 -10.56
C ALA A 153 12.68 -16.20 -11.44
N THR A 154 11.67 -16.92 -10.98
CA THR A 154 10.38 -17.06 -11.66
C THR A 154 9.54 -15.80 -11.47
N LEU A 155 8.59 -15.57 -12.37
CA LEU A 155 7.64 -14.47 -12.23
C LEU A 155 6.70 -14.76 -11.05
N ALA A 156 6.90 -14.11 -9.91
CA ALA A 156 6.08 -14.33 -8.70
C ALA A 156 4.79 -13.50 -8.71
N GLY A 157 4.74 -12.44 -9.52
CA GLY A 157 3.59 -11.55 -9.62
C GLY A 157 4.00 -10.13 -9.96
N ALA A 158 3.11 -9.18 -9.68
CA ALA A 158 3.41 -7.76 -9.80
C ALA A 158 2.74 -6.99 -8.67
N LYS A 159 3.44 -5.96 -8.19
CA LYS A 159 2.99 -5.05 -7.14
C LYS A 159 2.81 -3.64 -7.67
N LEU A 160 2.02 -2.84 -6.97
CA LEU A 160 1.80 -1.44 -7.26
C LEU A 160 2.73 -0.61 -6.40
N THR A 161 3.64 0.16 -6.99
CA THR A 161 4.62 0.95 -6.25
C THR A 161 4.50 2.42 -6.59
N ALA A 162 4.26 3.27 -5.60
CA ALA A 162 4.40 4.71 -5.73
C ALA A 162 5.88 5.09 -5.63
N ARG A 163 6.30 6.01 -6.49
CA ARG A 163 7.63 6.61 -6.44
C ARG A 163 7.54 8.12 -6.29
N ASN A 164 8.51 8.66 -5.56
CA ASN A 164 8.63 10.09 -5.37
C ASN A 164 9.20 10.71 -6.65
N PRO A 165 8.48 11.62 -7.32
CA PRO A 165 8.99 12.25 -8.54
C PRO A 165 10.16 13.21 -8.27
N TYR A 166 10.34 13.65 -7.02
CA TYR A 166 11.33 14.65 -6.63
C TYR A 166 12.59 14.08 -5.97
N ASP A 167 12.60 12.79 -5.60
CA ASP A 167 13.74 12.14 -4.95
C ASP A 167 13.86 10.68 -5.41
N SER A 168 15.00 10.33 -6.02
CA SER A 168 15.31 8.98 -6.47
C SER A 168 16.02 8.13 -5.41
N GLY A 169 16.25 8.68 -4.22
CA GLY A 169 16.85 7.96 -3.09
C GLY A 169 16.00 6.77 -2.65
N VAL A 170 16.67 5.67 -2.31
CA VAL A 170 16.01 4.47 -1.77
C VAL A 170 15.28 4.86 -0.49
N GLY A 171 13.97 4.62 -0.47
CA GLY A 171 13.12 4.77 0.71
C GLY A 171 12.44 6.12 0.93
N ARG A 172 12.80 7.18 0.20
CA ARG A 172 12.24 8.54 0.41
C ARG A 172 11.04 8.81 -0.49
N GLY A 173 9.84 8.42 -0.03
CA GLY A 173 8.62 8.51 -0.81
C GLY A 173 8.56 7.48 -1.95
N ASN A 174 9.25 6.35 -1.79
CA ASN A 174 9.05 5.16 -2.62
C ASN A 174 8.36 4.12 -1.73
N TYR A 175 7.20 3.57 -2.11
CA TYR A 175 6.49 2.59 -1.29
C TYR A 175 5.50 1.75 -2.07
N ASP A 176 5.28 0.51 -1.63
CA ASP A 176 4.35 -0.42 -2.25
C ASP A 176 2.93 -0.17 -1.75
N LEU A 177 2.03 0.19 -2.66
CA LEU A 177 0.62 0.50 -2.39
C LEU A 177 -0.28 -0.75 -2.40
N ALA A 178 0.14 -1.82 -3.07
CA ALA A 178 -0.56 -3.09 -3.12
C ALA A 178 0.39 -4.22 -3.56
N ASP A 179 0.26 -5.39 -2.94
CA ASP A 179 1.13 -6.55 -3.17
C ASP A 179 0.69 -7.44 -4.34
N SER A 180 -0.49 -7.20 -4.90
CA SER A 180 -1.06 -7.96 -6.02
C SER A 180 -1.99 -7.09 -6.86
N ASP A 181 -2.36 -7.55 -8.06
CA ASP A 181 -3.33 -6.91 -8.96
C ASP A 181 -3.14 -5.38 -9.15
N PRO A 182 -1.94 -4.92 -9.57
CA PRO A 182 -1.59 -3.50 -9.56
C PRO A 182 -2.51 -2.64 -10.45
N GLU A 183 -2.96 -3.19 -11.58
CA GLU A 183 -3.85 -2.48 -12.50
C GLU A 183 -5.26 -2.29 -11.91
N GLU A 184 -5.75 -3.27 -11.13
CA GLU A 184 -7.07 -3.21 -10.51
C GLU A 184 -7.07 -2.24 -9.32
N TRP A 185 -6.05 -2.30 -8.47
CA TRP A 185 -5.85 -1.33 -7.39
C TRP A 185 -5.70 0.09 -7.90
N TRP A 186 -4.90 0.28 -8.95
CA TRP A 186 -4.74 1.60 -9.55
C TRP A 186 -6.04 2.10 -10.18
N SER A 187 -6.78 1.23 -10.86
CA SER A 187 -8.10 1.55 -11.42
C SER A 187 -9.10 1.96 -10.33
N PHE A 188 -9.08 1.27 -9.19
CA PHE A 188 -9.86 1.63 -8.01
C PHE A 188 -9.48 3.01 -7.48
N TYR A 189 -8.19 3.31 -7.30
CA TYR A 189 -7.74 4.63 -6.81
C TYR A 189 -8.09 5.75 -7.79
N VAL A 190 -7.90 5.55 -9.09
CA VAL A 190 -8.28 6.53 -10.12
C VAL A 190 -9.79 6.77 -10.12
N TRP A 191 -10.61 5.72 -10.00
CA TRP A 191 -12.06 5.86 -9.91
C TRP A 191 -12.45 6.60 -8.63
N TYR A 192 -11.95 6.18 -7.47
CA TYR A 192 -12.25 6.82 -6.19
C TYR A 192 -11.88 8.31 -6.17
N MET A 193 -10.71 8.67 -6.70
CA MET A 193 -10.24 10.06 -6.74
C MET A 193 -10.99 10.94 -7.73
N ASP A 194 -11.75 10.35 -8.67
CA ASP A 194 -12.61 11.10 -9.57
C ASP A 194 -13.93 11.50 -8.86
N LYS A 195 -13.93 12.68 -8.26
CA LYS A 195 -15.12 13.21 -7.57
C LYS A 195 -16.35 13.39 -8.47
N ASN A 196 -16.18 13.39 -9.79
CA ASN A 196 -17.29 13.57 -10.73
C ASN A 196 -17.92 12.23 -11.13
N ARG A 197 -17.27 11.11 -10.82
CA ARG A 197 -17.81 9.76 -11.01
C ARG A 197 -18.57 9.28 -9.76
N PRO A 198 -19.50 8.33 -9.93
CA PRO A 198 -20.05 7.59 -8.80
C PRO A 198 -18.95 6.89 -8.01
N LEU A 199 -19.20 6.61 -6.73
CA LEU A 199 -18.29 5.82 -5.91
C LEU A 199 -18.06 4.43 -6.53
N PRO A 200 -16.82 3.89 -6.45
CA PRO A 200 -16.49 2.58 -7.00
C PRO A 200 -17.32 1.45 -6.34
N PRO A 201 -17.39 0.27 -6.97
CA PRO A 201 -18.06 -0.88 -6.40
C PRO A 201 -17.36 -1.32 -5.11
N ALA A 202 -18.06 -1.17 -3.99
CA ALA A 202 -17.70 -1.69 -2.68
C ALA A 202 -18.92 -1.54 -1.76
N LYS A 203 -19.22 -2.58 -0.98
CA LYS A 203 -20.29 -2.53 0.04
C LYS A 203 -20.11 -1.40 1.05
N ALA A 204 -18.86 -1.09 1.39
CA ALA A 204 -18.54 -0.06 2.36
C ALA A 204 -18.87 1.38 1.89
N PHE A 205 -19.18 1.56 0.60
CA PHE A 205 -19.62 2.86 0.06
C PHE A 205 -21.13 3.00 -0.06
N ASP A 206 -21.91 1.92 0.14
CA ASP A 206 -23.33 1.90 -0.17
C ASP A 206 -24.11 2.97 0.61
N GLU A 207 -23.74 3.21 1.86
CA GLU A 207 -24.31 4.25 2.74
C GLU A 207 -24.11 5.67 2.19
N TYR A 208 -23.05 5.90 1.41
CA TYR A 208 -22.69 7.22 0.89
C TYR A 208 -23.11 7.44 -0.57
N ARG A 209 -23.61 6.41 -1.27
CA ARG A 209 -23.93 6.49 -2.71
C ARG A 209 -25.03 7.50 -3.00
N GLU A 210 -26.06 7.54 -2.16
CA GLU A 210 -27.19 8.46 -2.33
C GLU A 210 -26.76 9.90 -2.12
N GLN A 211 -26.03 10.18 -1.03
CA GLN A 211 -25.49 11.50 -0.76
C GLN A 211 -24.54 11.99 -1.88
N ASP A 212 -23.66 11.12 -2.37
CA ASP A 212 -22.77 11.46 -3.49
C ASP A 212 -23.55 11.74 -4.78
N PHE A 213 -24.63 10.99 -5.03
CA PHE A 213 -25.51 11.22 -6.18
C PHE A 213 -26.21 12.58 -6.10
N GLU A 214 -26.82 12.91 -4.96
CA GLU A 214 -27.49 14.20 -4.77
C GLU A 214 -26.54 15.39 -4.92
N ARG A 215 -25.34 15.29 -4.35
CA ARG A 215 -24.29 16.30 -4.53
C ARG A 215 -23.94 16.49 -6.01
N ARG A 216 -23.67 15.40 -6.74
CA ARG A 216 -23.34 15.47 -8.18
C ARG A 216 -24.51 16.00 -9.00
N LYS A 217 -25.74 15.68 -8.62
CA LYS A 217 -26.98 16.21 -9.22
C LYS A 217 -27.06 17.72 -9.05
N ALA A 218 -26.76 18.25 -7.85
CA ALA A 218 -26.71 19.69 -7.58
C ALA A 218 -25.60 20.40 -8.37
N GLU A 219 -24.47 19.73 -8.62
CA GLU A 219 -23.38 20.21 -9.46
C GLU A 219 -23.64 20.06 -10.98
N GLY A 220 -24.77 19.46 -11.38
CA GLY A 220 -25.15 19.26 -12.78
C GLY A 220 -24.45 18.09 -13.48
N PHE A 221 -24.00 17.09 -12.73
CA PHE A 221 -23.22 15.92 -13.22
C PHE A 221 -22.04 16.31 -14.12
N PRO A 222 -21.02 16.99 -13.54
CA PRO A 222 -19.83 17.37 -14.28
C PRO A 222 -19.13 16.15 -14.89
N LYS A 223 -18.43 16.36 -16.02
CA LYS A 223 -17.71 15.28 -16.72
C LYS A 223 -16.60 14.68 -15.84
N PRO A 224 -16.24 13.40 -16.02
CA PRO A 224 -15.18 12.75 -15.26
C PRO A 224 -13.85 13.47 -15.41
N LEU A 225 -13.06 13.51 -14.33
CA LEU A 225 -11.72 14.12 -14.33
C LEU A 225 -10.68 13.25 -15.05
N TYR A 226 -10.81 11.93 -14.93
CA TYR A 226 -9.87 10.97 -15.52
C TYR A 226 -10.55 10.23 -16.68
N PRO A 227 -9.84 9.90 -17.77
CA PRO A 227 -10.40 9.09 -18.85
C PRO A 227 -10.72 7.66 -18.38
N SER A 228 -11.67 7.02 -19.04
CA SER A 228 -11.97 5.59 -18.87
C SER A 228 -12.60 5.05 -20.16
N ASN A 229 -12.21 3.82 -20.54
CA ASN A 229 -12.94 3.07 -21.57
C ASN A 229 -14.02 2.16 -20.95
N ILE A 230 -14.02 2.06 -19.63
CA ILE A 230 -14.89 1.19 -18.85
C ILE A 230 -16.07 2.02 -18.34
N SER A 231 -17.27 1.46 -18.50
CA SER A 231 -18.50 2.08 -18.00
C SER A 231 -18.47 2.15 -16.47
N THR A 232 -18.73 3.34 -15.93
CA THR A 232 -18.87 3.58 -14.48
C THR A 232 -20.32 3.97 -14.20
N PRO A 233 -21.21 2.98 -14.08
CA PRO A 233 -22.62 3.24 -13.91
C PRO A 233 -22.99 3.69 -12.50
N GLU A 234 -24.10 4.41 -12.39
CA GLU A 234 -24.79 4.64 -11.12
C GLU A 234 -25.36 3.33 -10.55
N ALA A 235 -25.68 3.34 -9.25
CA ALA A 235 -26.19 2.18 -8.53
C ALA A 235 -27.54 1.70 -9.11
N THR A 236 -28.44 2.64 -9.40
CA THR A 236 -29.79 2.34 -9.89
C THR A 236 -29.97 2.75 -11.35
N LYS A 237 -30.83 2.04 -12.08
CA LYS A 237 -31.18 2.38 -13.48
C LYS A 237 -31.78 3.78 -13.61
N GLU A 238 -32.58 4.19 -12.63
CA GLU A 238 -33.23 5.50 -12.58
C GLU A 238 -32.21 6.63 -12.44
N GLN A 239 -31.27 6.51 -11.49
CA GLN A 239 -30.15 7.43 -11.33
C GLN A 239 -29.33 7.57 -12.62
N ARG A 240 -29.12 6.46 -13.33
CA ARG A 240 -28.45 6.46 -14.64
C ARG A 240 -29.21 7.28 -15.68
N ALA A 241 -30.55 7.18 -15.70
CA ALA A 241 -31.40 7.95 -16.60
C ALA A 241 -31.42 9.44 -16.23
N GLU A 242 -31.47 9.78 -14.94
CA GLU A 242 -31.40 11.16 -14.47
C GLU A 242 -30.08 11.83 -14.83
N ARG A 243 -28.95 11.15 -14.60
CA ARG A 243 -27.63 11.64 -14.99
C ARG A 243 -27.55 11.89 -16.49
N LYS A 244 -28.10 10.99 -17.31
CA LYS A 244 -28.12 11.18 -18.76
C LYS A 244 -28.97 12.38 -19.18
N LYS A 245 -30.09 12.65 -18.48
CA LYS A 245 -30.96 13.80 -18.74
C LYS A 245 -30.31 15.13 -18.36
N ILE A 246 -29.64 15.19 -17.20
CA ILE A 246 -29.09 16.44 -16.64
C ILE A 246 -27.68 16.70 -17.17
N GLY A 247 -26.79 15.71 -17.10
CA GLY A 247 -25.39 15.85 -17.52
C GLY A 247 -25.19 15.78 -19.02
N GLY A 248 -26.09 15.10 -19.75
CA GLY A 248 -26.01 14.97 -21.21
C GLY A 248 -24.93 14.00 -21.70
N TRP A 249 -24.42 13.11 -20.84
CA TRP A 249 -23.44 12.08 -21.18
C TRP A 249 -23.64 10.78 -20.38
#